data_AF-A0A9D8NSM8-F1
#
_entry.id   AF-A0A9D8NSM8-F1
#
_cell.length_a   1.000
_cell.length_b   1.000
_cell.length_c   1.000
_cell.angle_alpha   90.00
_cell.angle_beta   90.00
_cell.angle_gamma   90.00
#
_symmetry.space_group_name_H-M   'P 1'
#
loop_
_entity.id
_entity.type
_entity.pdbx_description
1 polymer ?
#
loop_
_entity_poly.entity_id
_entity_poly.type
_entity_poly.pdbx_seq_one_letter_code
_entity_poly.pdbx_strand_id
1 'polypeptide(L)'
;MTLVVVWGGFVRVTGSGLGCPDWPLCHGKALPQFDVTTFIEWLHRFLAIVAGLSLAGLTLWTIARYRAERALLGLTQVASALYLLQAALGGFVVLLELP
;
A
#
# COMPACT_ATOMS: atom_id res chain seq x y z
N MET A 1 4.27 -7.51 -3.25
CA MET A 1 3.80 -6.55 -4.27
C MET A 1 2.64 -7.09 -5.11
N THR A 2 2.75 -8.26 -5.73
CA THR A 2 1.67 -8.85 -6.56
C THR A 2 0.32 -8.97 -5.84
N LEU A 3 0.32 -9.40 -4.58
CA LEU A 3 -0.90 -9.50 -3.77
C LEU A 3 -1.62 -8.16 -3.59
N VAL A 4 -0.88 -7.06 -3.44
CA VAL A 4 -1.46 -5.70 -3.29
C VAL A 4 -2.16 -5.30 -4.58
N VAL A 5 -1.55 -5.56 -5.73
CA VAL A 5 -2.13 -5.23 -7.04
C VAL A 5 -3.39 -6.05 -7.32
N VAL A 6 -3.33 -7.36 -7.08
CA VAL A 6 -4.48 -8.26 -7.29
C VAL A 6 -5.63 -7.87 -6.38
N TRP A 7 -5.34 -7.63 -5.09
CA TRP A 7 -6.38 -7.24 -4.13
C TRP A 7 -6.92 -5.82 -4.41
N GLY A 8 -6.10 -4.89 -4.87
CA GLY A 8 -6.57 -3.56 -5.31
C GLY A 8 -7.52 -3.64 -6.50
N GLY A 9 -7.24 -4.52 -7.46
CA GLY A 9 -8.18 -4.83 -8.54
C GLY A 9 -9.50 -5.42 -8.01
N PHE A 10 -9.42 -6.30 -7.02
CA PHE A 10 -10.59 -6.87 -6.36
C PHE A 10 -11.45 -5.83 -5.64
N VAL A 11 -10.84 -4.90 -4.90
CA VAL A 11 -11.52 -3.75 -4.27
C VAL A 11 -12.30 -2.94 -5.30
N ARG A 12 -11.68 -2.68 -6.47
CA ARG A 12 -12.33 -1.91 -7.55
C ARG A 12 -13.51 -2.65 -8.17
N VAL A 13 -13.35 -3.92 -8.51
CA VAL A 13 -14.41 -4.75 -9.13
C VAL A 13 -15.59 -4.94 -8.18
N THR A 14 -15.34 -5.00 -6.87
CA THR A 14 -16.38 -5.15 -5.85
C THR A 14 -17.03 -3.83 -5.43
N GLY A 15 -16.61 -2.70 -6.00
CA GLY A 15 -17.11 -1.36 -5.60
C GLY A 15 -16.77 -0.97 -4.17
N SER A 16 -15.84 -1.67 -3.52
CA SER A 16 -15.46 -1.45 -2.12
C SER A 16 -14.37 -0.37 -1.96
N GLY A 17 -14.07 0.40 -3.02
CA GLY A 17 -13.01 1.42 -3.01
C GLY A 17 -13.31 2.66 -2.14
N LEU A 18 -14.56 2.81 -1.72
CA LEU A 18 -15.03 3.89 -0.83
C LEU A 18 -15.61 3.33 0.48
N GLY A 19 -15.25 2.09 0.86
CA GLY A 19 -15.69 1.45 2.10
C GLY A 19 -15.09 2.10 3.36
N CYS A 20 -14.00 2.84 3.21
CA CYS A 20 -13.32 3.64 4.22
C CYS A 20 -13.22 5.11 3.73
N PRO A 21 -13.98 6.06 4.33
CA PRO A 21 -13.98 7.47 3.91
C PRO A 21 -12.68 8.21 4.26
N ASP A 22 -11.93 7.69 5.23
CA ASP A 22 -10.69 8.29 5.72
C ASP A 22 -9.47 7.56 5.19
N TRP A 23 -8.32 8.23 5.20
CA TRP A 23 -7.00 7.64 4.98
C TRP A 23 -6.00 8.34 5.92
N PRO A 24 -5.05 7.63 6.57
CA PRO A 24 -4.70 6.22 6.41
C PRO A 24 -5.52 5.26 7.29
N LEU A 25 -6.22 5.77 8.30
CA LEU A 25 -7.15 4.99 9.12
C LEU A 25 -8.46 4.73 8.37
N CYS A 26 -9.27 3.79 8.84
CA CYS A 26 -10.59 3.51 8.29
C CYS A 26 -11.65 3.78 9.38
N HIS A 27 -12.54 4.76 9.17
CA HIS A 27 -13.51 5.24 10.17
C HIS A 27 -12.85 5.65 11.50
N GLY A 28 -11.70 6.33 11.42
CA GLY A 28 -10.90 6.70 12.59
C GLY A 28 -10.37 5.53 13.43
N LYS A 29 -10.48 4.27 12.97
CA LYS A 29 -10.07 3.06 13.68
C LYS A 29 -9.00 2.30 12.92
N ALA A 30 -8.17 1.55 13.67
CA ALA A 30 -7.18 0.64 13.11
C ALA A 30 -7.77 -0.73 12.74
N LEU A 31 -8.90 -1.11 13.34
CA LEU A 31 -9.62 -2.35 13.05
C LEU A 31 -10.88 -2.04 12.21
N PRO A 32 -11.25 -2.95 11.28
CA PRO A 32 -12.42 -2.76 10.44
C PRO A 32 -13.71 -2.90 11.25
N GLN A 33 -14.78 -2.31 10.72
CA GLN A 33 -16.13 -2.51 11.22
C GLN A 33 -16.68 -3.84 10.70
N PHE A 34 -17.79 -4.34 11.25
CA PHE A 34 -18.45 -5.57 10.78
C PHE A 34 -19.24 -5.34 9.47
N ASP A 35 -18.61 -4.72 8.49
CA ASP A 35 -19.13 -4.55 7.13
C ASP A 35 -18.15 -5.16 6.11
N VAL A 36 -18.68 -5.84 5.09
CA VAL A 36 -17.88 -6.58 4.11
C VAL A 36 -17.07 -5.63 3.21
N THR A 37 -17.65 -4.49 2.81
CA THR A 37 -16.96 -3.53 1.93
C THR A 37 -15.81 -2.85 2.68
N THR A 38 -16.06 -2.45 3.92
CA THR A 38 -15.03 -1.92 4.83
C THR A 38 -13.92 -2.94 5.08
N PHE A 39 -14.25 -4.23 5.26
CA PHE A 39 -13.26 -5.28 5.46
C PHE A 39 -12.36 -5.50 4.23
N ILE A 40 -12.95 -5.50 3.02
CA ILE A 40 -12.21 -5.68 1.76
C ILE A 40 -11.19 -4.56 1.57
N GLU A 41 -11.58 -3.30 1.79
CA GLU A 41 -10.69 -2.16 1.67
C GLU A 41 -9.64 -2.12 2.78
N TRP A 42 -10.04 -2.43 4.03
CA TRP A 42 -9.10 -2.52 5.14
C TRP A 42 -8.03 -3.59 4.89
N LEU A 43 -8.40 -4.75 4.35
CA LEU A 43 -7.45 -5.82 4.03
C LEU A 43 -6.48 -5.40 2.92
N HIS A 44 -6.94 -4.62 1.93
CA HIS A 44 -6.05 -4.01 0.94
C HIS A 44 -4.98 -3.13 1.60
N ARG A 45 -5.41 -2.24 2.50
CA ARG A 45 -4.52 -1.31 3.23
C ARG A 45 -3.54 -2.07 4.13
N PHE A 46 -4.01 -3.13 4.80
CA PHE A 46 -3.14 -4.00 5.60
C PHE A 46 -2.06 -4.69 4.75
N LEU A 47 -2.43 -5.27 3.61
CA LEU A 47 -1.48 -5.89 2.68
C LEU A 47 -0.48 -4.87 2.14
N ALA A 48 -0.91 -3.63 1.88
CA ALA A 48 -0.02 -2.55 1.49
C ALA A 48 1.00 -2.24 2.61
N ILE A 49 0.56 -2.06 3.86
CA ILE A 49 1.48 -1.80 4.99
C ILE A 49 2.54 -2.90 5.12
N VAL A 50 2.14 -4.18 5.06
CA VAL A 50 3.07 -5.32 5.10
C VAL A 50 4.06 -5.29 3.92
N ALA A 51 3.58 -4.95 2.72
CA ALA A 51 4.44 -4.82 1.54
C ALA A 51 5.43 -3.65 1.67
N GLY A 52 5.00 -2.52 2.24
CA GLY A 52 5.86 -1.37 2.51
C GLY A 52 6.96 -1.67 3.55
N LEU A 53 6.60 -2.36 4.63
CA LEU A 53 7.57 -2.77 5.67
C LEU A 53 8.61 -3.77 5.13
N SER A 54 8.18 -4.74 4.33
CA SER A 54 9.12 -5.68 3.69
C SER A 54 10.05 -4.98 2.70
N LEU A 55 9.55 -4.01 1.93
CA LEU A 55 10.38 -3.18 1.04
C LEU A 55 11.38 -2.32 1.83
N ALA A 56 10.95 -1.68 2.91
CA ALA A 56 11.83 -0.91 3.78
C ALA A 56 12.94 -1.78 4.38
N GLY A 57 12.59 -2.99 4.86
CA GLY A 57 13.55 -3.97 5.37
C GLY A 57 14.58 -4.39 4.31
N LEU A 58 14.14 -4.66 3.08
CA LEU A 58 15.03 -4.98 1.96
C LEU A 58 15.96 -3.80 1.63
N THR A 59 15.44 -2.58 1.53
CA THR A 59 16.25 -1.38 1.26
C THR A 59 17.31 -1.16 2.34
N LEU A 60 16.94 -1.29 3.62
CA LEU A 60 17.89 -1.20 4.74
C LEU A 60 18.94 -2.32 4.69
N TRP A 61 18.53 -3.54 4.37
CA TRP A 61 19.45 -4.68 4.22
C TRP A 61 20.42 -4.48 3.06
N THR A 62 19.95 -3.97 1.93
CA THR A 62 20.77 -3.63 0.77
C THR A 62 21.80 -2.55 1.10
N ILE A 63 21.38 -1.48 1.80
CA ILE A 63 22.29 -0.43 2.26
C ILE A 63 23.35 -1.00 3.22
N ALA A 64 22.94 -1.86 4.16
CA ALA A 64 23.84 -2.41 5.17
C ALA A 64 24.87 -3.41 4.61
N ARG A 65 24.51 -4.19 3.59
CA ARG A 65 25.35 -5.30 3.08
C ARG A 65 25.97 -5.06 1.71
N TYR A 66 25.32 -4.28 0.83
CA TYR A 66 25.67 -4.16 -0.58
C TYR A 66 25.99 -2.72 -0.98
N ARG A 67 26.59 -1.94 -0.07
CA ARG A 67 26.93 -0.51 -0.28
C ARG A 67 27.82 -0.22 -1.49
N ALA A 68 28.59 -1.21 -1.96
CA ALA A 68 29.46 -1.07 -3.13
C ALA A 68 28.70 -1.26 -4.46
N GLU A 69 27.57 -1.95 -4.44
CA GLU A 69 26.76 -2.27 -5.61
C GLU A 69 25.75 -1.16 -5.91
N ARG A 70 26.23 -0.08 -6.53
CA ARG A 70 25.42 1.14 -6.79
C ARG A 70 24.16 0.86 -7.62
N ALA A 71 24.19 -0.13 -8.50
CA ALA A 71 23.03 -0.53 -9.30
C ALA A 71 21.91 -1.08 -8.40
N LEU A 72 22.25 -1.97 -7.46
CA LEU A 72 21.30 -2.58 -6.53
C LEU A 72 20.72 -1.54 -5.55
N LEU A 73 21.55 -0.61 -5.10
CA LEU A 73 21.09 0.55 -4.32
C LEU A 73 20.12 1.43 -5.13
N GLY A 74 20.47 1.78 -6.37
CA GLY A 74 19.59 2.55 -7.24
C GLY A 74 18.22 1.89 -7.45
N LEU A 75 18.22 0.59 -7.73
CA LEU A 75 16.99 -0.20 -7.92
C LEU A 75 16.08 -0.18 -6.69
N THR A 76 16.64 -0.41 -5.50
CA THR A 76 15.86 -0.44 -4.24
C THR A 76 15.33 0.94 -3.86
N GLN A 77 16.09 2.02 -4.11
CA GLN A 77 15.63 3.38 -3.91
C GLN A 77 14.50 3.78 -4.88
N VAL A 78 14.67 3.48 -6.19
CA VAL A 78 13.63 3.76 -7.20
C VAL A 78 12.36 2.96 -6.91
N ALA A 79 12.47 1.67 -6.57
CA ALA A 79 11.33 0.84 -6.19
C ALA A 79 10.60 1.40 -4.95
N SER A 80 11.35 1.85 -3.95
CA SER A 80 10.79 2.49 -2.74
C SER A 80 10.06 3.79 -3.08
N ALA A 81 10.63 4.63 -3.94
CA ALA A 81 10.01 5.87 -4.38
C ALA A 81 8.70 5.62 -5.18
N LEU A 82 8.73 4.68 -6.13
CA LEU A 82 7.55 4.30 -6.91
C LEU A 82 6.43 3.73 -6.03
N TYR A 83 6.78 2.91 -5.04
CA TYR A 83 5.82 2.36 -4.09
C TYR A 83 5.14 3.44 -3.24
N LEU A 84 5.92 4.40 -2.73
CA LEU A 84 5.38 5.54 -1.96
C LEU A 84 4.48 6.42 -2.84
N LEU A 85 4.87 6.65 -4.08
CA LEU A 85 4.05 7.38 -5.04
C LEU A 85 2.72 6.64 -5.28
N GLN A 86 2.74 5.33 -5.49
CA GLN A 86 1.53 4.51 -5.64
C GLN A 86 0.62 4.61 -4.40
N ALA A 87 1.19 4.51 -3.19
CA ALA A 87 0.43 4.60 -1.95
C ALA A 87 -0.23 5.98 -1.77
N ALA A 88 0.50 7.06 -2.10
CA ALA A 88 -0.02 8.42 -2.05
C ALA A 88 -1.16 8.62 -3.06
N LEU A 89 -0.99 8.18 -4.31
CA LEU A 89 -2.02 8.24 -5.34
C LEU A 89 -3.27 7.46 -4.94
N GLY A 90 -3.12 6.27 -4.33
CA GLY A 90 -4.25 5.51 -3.79
C GLY A 90 -5.00 6.25 -2.68
N GLY A 91 -4.28 6.94 -1.77
CA GLY A 91 -4.89 7.80 -0.76
C GLY A 91 -5.66 8.97 -1.37
N PHE A 92 -5.12 9.62 -2.40
CA PHE A 92 -5.81 10.69 -3.11
C PHE A 92 -7.11 10.23 -3.77
N VAL A 93 -7.14 9.02 -4.34
CA VAL A 93 -8.36 8.45 -4.94
C VAL A 93 -9.47 8.33 -3.89
N VAL A 94 -9.16 7.87 -2.68
CA VAL A 94 -10.12 7.78 -1.58
C VAL A 94 -10.59 9.18 -1.13
N LEU A 95 -9.66 10.09 -0.88
CA LEU A 95 -9.96 11.44 -0.37
C LEU A 95 -10.75 12.31 -1.36
N LEU A 96 -10.60 12.05 -2.66
CA LEU A 96 -11.31 12.76 -3.72
C LEU A 96 -12.57 12.01 -4.20
N GLU A 97 -12.92 10.90 -3.54
CA GLU A 97 -14.09 10.07 -3.87
C GLU A 97 -14.13 9.65 -5.36
N LEU A 98 -12.94 9.39 -5.93
CA LEU A 98 -12.80 9.09 -7.35
C LEU A 98 -13.08 7.59 -7.63
N PRO A 99 -13.71 7.25 -8.78
CA PRO A 99 -14.01 5.87 -9.18
C PRO A 99 -12.80 5.08 -9.75
#